data_AF-A0A3S5BUU8-F1
#
_entry.id   AF-A0A3S5BUU8-F1
#
_cell.length_a   1.000
_cell.length_b   1.000
_cell.length_c   1.000
_cell.angle_alpha   90.00
_cell.angle_beta   90.00
_cell.angle_gamma   90.00
#
_symmetry.space_group_name_H-M   'P 1'
#
loop_
_entity.id
_entity.type
_entity.pdbx_description
1 polymer ?
#
loop_
_entity_poly.entity_id
_entity_poly.type
_entity_poly.pdbx_seq_one_letter_code
_entity_poly.pdbx_strand_id
1 'polypeptide(L)'
;MKKNRQQMPNTATNLADVRANPFRRLFRAAQRWISTLMRENRATLYIIPSIFITYLALVGNERVFGKFMFDYVKCGPLSFSTHEGYALNAAYWVSFCLARLIVFVITLRVSCKLVMAGLLLGTTATSLGMCLIPKDSERASRIAFFVLSTGFGLFKSPLFPTGLGVINTAVPVTGIITAFVNLGSALGAALLQFLAGALIENHGQVVFPFMVFGTACLLMFCGLSIIWMTRWIINKKSNAASSSLSLQLDACLMNESETSKEVIKSRL
;
A
#
# COMPACT_ATOMS: atom_id res chain seq x y z
N MET A 1 50.04 27.60 54.40
CA MET A 1 49.92 26.16 54.11
C MET A 1 48.64 25.89 53.31
N LYS A 2 48.74 25.82 51.97
CA LYS A 2 47.60 25.56 51.06
C LYS A 2 47.49 24.06 50.80
N LYS A 3 46.30 23.49 51.09
CA LYS A 3 45.98 22.07 50.98
C LYS A 3 45.52 21.75 49.55
N ASN A 4 46.31 20.97 48.82
CA ASN A 4 45.95 20.38 47.53
C ASN A 4 44.77 19.40 47.71
N ARG A 5 43.67 19.62 47.00
CA ARG A 5 42.64 18.58 46.76
C ARG A 5 42.78 18.10 45.33
N GLN A 6 43.29 16.88 45.17
CA GLN A 6 43.12 16.08 43.96
C GLN A 6 41.64 15.73 43.82
N GLN A 7 40.99 16.20 42.76
CA GLN A 7 39.69 15.69 42.31
C GLN A 7 39.94 14.40 41.53
N MET A 8 39.50 13.26 42.08
CA MET A 8 39.38 12.02 41.32
C MET A 8 38.23 12.12 40.30
N PRO A 9 38.38 11.58 39.08
CA PRO A 9 37.32 11.56 38.09
C PRO A 9 36.20 10.60 38.51
N ASN A 10 34.98 11.14 38.61
CA ASN A 10 33.72 10.44 38.88
C ASN A 10 33.54 9.23 37.94
N THR A 11 33.89 8.03 38.43
CA THR A 11 33.69 6.74 37.73
C THR A 11 32.31 6.13 38.02
N ALA A 12 31.36 6.93 38.54
CA ALA A 12 30.04 6.45 38.96
C ALA A 12 28.91 6.74 37.94
N THR A 13 29.14 7.61 36.95
CA THR A 13 28.12 8.00 35.97
C THR A 13 27.97 7.05 34.77
N ASN A 14 28.82 6.01 34.66
CA ASN A 14 28.84 5.13 33.49
C ASN A 14 28.17 3.75 33.67
N LEU A 15 27.76 3.39 34.90
CA LEU A 15 27.18 2.06 35.18
C LEU A 15 25.64 2.03 35.17
N ALA A 16 24.98 3.20 35.23
CA ALA A 16 23.52 3.27 35.18
C ALA A 16 22.93 3.15 33.76
N ASP A 17 23.73 3.43 32.71
CA ASP A 17 23.26 3.42 31.32
C ASP A 17 23.47 2.06 30.60
N VAL A 18 24.15 1.11 31.26
CA VAL A 18 24.36 -0.26 30.76
C VAL A 18 23.15 -1.17 31.05
N ARG A 19 22.32 -0.83 32.04
CA ARG A 19 21.03 -1.50 32.33
C ARG A 19 19.85 -0.94 31.52
N ALA A 20 20.13 -0.15 30.47
CA ALA A 20 19.09 0.36 29.58
C ALA A 20 18.46 -0.80 28.81
N ASN A 21 17.21 -1.11 29.17
CA ASN A 21 16.32 -2.08 28.54
C ASN A 21 16.61 -2.18 27.02
N PRO A 22 17.02 -3.33 26.46
CA PRO A 22 17.45 -3.44 25.07
C PRO A 22 16.39 -2.92 24.09
N PHE A 23 15.11 -3.07 24.45
CA PHE A 23 13.97 -2.46 23.77
C PHE A 23 14.02 -0.93 23.69
N ARG A 24 14.42 -0.23 24.76
CA ARG A 24 14.56 1.24 24.74
C ARG A 24 15.76 1.70 23.92
N ARG A 25 16.83 0.90 23.81
CA ARG A 25 17.96 1.19 22.90
C ARG A 25 17.54 0.99 21.45
N LEU A 26 16.87 -0.13 21.14
CA LEU A 26 16.32 -0.41 19.82
C LEU A 26 15.31 0.65 19.39
N PHE A 27 14.38 1.02 20.27
CA PHE A 27 13.35 2.03 19.99
C PHE A 27 13.96 3.42 19.77
N ARG A 28 14.93 3.85 20.60
CA ARG A 28 15.60 5.13 20.40
C ARG A 28 16.47 5.15 19.15
N ALA A 29 17.13 4.03 18.81
CA ALA A 29 17.87 3.88 17.56
C ALA A 29 16.93 3.96 16.35
N ALA A 30 15.80 3.23 16.39
CA ALA A 30 14.76 3.28 15.36
C ALA A 30 14.17 4.69 15.22
N GLN A 31 13.85 5.37 16.32
CA GLN A 31 13.29 6.72 16.31
C GLN A 31 14.27 7.75 15.74
N ARG A 32 15.55 7.68 16.09
CA ARG A 32 16.58 8.56 15.52
C ARG A 32 16.77 8.29 14.03
N TRP A 33 16.84 7.02 13.61
CA TRP A 33 16.95 6.65 12.20
C TRP A 33 15.74 7.05 11.36
N ILE A 34 14.53 6.83 11.88
CA ILE A 34 13.27 7.30 11.27
C ILE A 34 13.32 8.83 11.11
N SER A 35 13.79 9.56 12.13
CA SER A 35 13.91 11.01 12.04
C SER A 35 14.94 11.47 11.00
N THR A 36 16.03 10.71 10.78
CA THR A 36 17.03 11.03 9.74
C THR A 36 16.47 10.75 8.34
N LEU A 37 15.78 9.62 8.16
CA LEU A 37 15.05 9.26 6.93
C LEU A 37 13.95 10.27 6.58
N MET A 38 13.19 10.76 7.57
CA MET A 38 12.18 11.79 7.36
C MET A 38 12.78 13.16 7.04
N ARG A 39 14.04 13.40 7.44
CA ARG A 39 14.75 14.67 7.21
C ARG A 39 15.30 14.81 5.79
N GLU A 40 15.69 13.70 5.16
CA GLU A 40 16.32 13.72 3.83
C GLU A 40 15.34 13.82 2.66
N ASN A 41 14.07 13.39 2.82
CA ASN A 41 13.16 13.38 1.67
C ASN A 41 11.69 13.65 2.06
N ARG A 42 11.23 14.90 1.85
CA ARG A 42 9.83 15.31 2.10
C ARG A 42 8.80 14.40 1.40
N ALA A 43 9.16 13.78 0.28
CA ALA A 43 8.29 12.83 -0.43
C ALA A 43 8.04 11.52 0.35
N THR A 44 9.02 11.07 1.14
CA THR A 44 8.91 9.85 1.98
C THR A 44 7.86 10.02 3.08
N LEU A 45 7.73 11.25 3.62
CA LEU A 45 6.76 11.57 4.66
C LEU A 45 5.30 11.42 4.21
N TYR A 46 5.02 11.67 2.93
CA TYR A 46 3.67 11.54 2.36
C TYR A 46 3.39 10.14 1.81
N ILE A 47 4.41 9.44 1.27
CA ILE A 47 4.20 8.13 0.66
C ILE A 47 3.98 7.03 1.70
N ILE A 48 4.66 7.08 2.86
CA ILE A 48 4.55 6.04 3.90
C ILE A 48 3.12 5.92 4.46
N PRO A 49 2.46 7.02 4.89
CA PRO A 49 1.06 6.95 5.32
C PRO A 49 0.12 6.45 4.21
N SER A 50 0.36 6.88 2.97
CA SER A 50 -0.43 6.44 1.81
C SER A 50 -0.29 4.93 1.58
N ILE A 51 0.93 4.39 1.68
CA ILE A 51 1.20 2.94 1.64
C ILE A 51 0.45 2.25 2.77
N PHE A 52 0.63 2.71 4.01
CA PHE A 52 0.01 2.12 5.19
C PHE A 52 -1.52 2.00 5.04
N ILE A 53 -2.20 3.11 4.71
CA ILE A 53 -3.66 3.15 4.56
C ILE A 53 -4.11 2.29 3.37
N THR A 54 -3.37 2.30 2.25
CA THR A 54 -3.70 1.47 1.09
C THR A 54 -3.64 -0.02 1.43
N TYR A 55 -2.60 -0.49 2.12
CA TYR A 55 -2.49 -1.90 2.50
C TYR A 55 -3.44 -2.30 3.63
N LEU A 56 -3.77 -1.36 4.52
CA LEU A 56 -4.86 -1.50 5.48
C LEU A 56 -6.18 -1.80 4.77
N ALA A 57 -6.57 -0.97 3.81
CA ALA A 57 -7.81 -1.14 3.05
C ALA A 57 -7.75 -2.40 2.16
N LEU A 58 -6.59 -2.66 1.54
CA LEU A 58 -6.39 -3.77 0.62
C LEU A 58 -6.57 -5.11 1.34
N VAL A 59 -5.84 -5.35 2.42
CA VAL A 59 -5.91 -6.63 3.13
C VAL A 59 -7.18 -6.71 3.96
N GLY A 60 -7.63 -5.61 4.57
CA GLY A 60 -8.88 -5.60 5.32
C GLY A 60 -10.09 -5.98 4.45
N ASN A 61 -10.22 -5.41 3.25
CA ASN A 61 -11.30 -5.78 2.31
C ASN A 61 -11.27 -7.26 1.90
N GLU A 62 -10.08 -7.80 1.61
CA GLU A 62 -9.90 -9.23 1.34
C GLU A 62 -10.33 -10.10 2.53
N ARG A 63 -9.96 -9.70 3.74
CA ARG A 63 -10.18 -10.45 4.97
C ARG A 63 -11.63 -10.40 5.42
N VAL A 64 -12.35 -9.30 5.19
CA VAL A 64 -13.80 -9.22 5.39
C VAL A 64 -14.51 -10.18 4.44
N PHE A 65 -14.20 -10.09 3.14
CA PHE A 65 -14.82 -10.95 2.14
C PHE A 65 -14.55 -12.44 2.42
N GLY A 66 -13.29 -12.84 2.51
CA GLY A 66 -12.89 -14.23 2.68
C GLY A 66 -13.37 -14.87 3.98
N LYS A 67 -13.62 -14.08 5.04
CA LYS A 67 -14.10 -14.59 6.32
C LYS A 67 -15.62 -14.75 6.37
N PHE A 68 -16.36 -13.77 5.87
CA PHE A 68 -17.82 -13.71 6.03
C PHE A 68 -18.61 -14.16 4.80
N MET A 69 -17.97 -14.35 3.63
CA MET A 69 -18.66 -14.81 2.42
C MET A 69 -19.40 -16.15 2.64
N PHE A 70 -18.75 -17.14 3.26
CA PHE A 70 -19.37 -18.45 3.50
C PHE A 70 -20.58 -18.34 4.44
N ASP A 71 -20.46 -17.50 5.47
CA ASP A 71 -21.53 -17.27 6.44
C ASP A 71 -22.69 -16.50 5.80
N TYR A 72 -22.41 -15.51 4.96
CA TYR A 72 -23.40 -14.77 4.19
C TYR A 72 -24.23 -15.67 3.28
N VAL A 73 -23.58 -16.58 2.53
CA VAL A 73 -24.34 -17.45 1.60
C VAL A 73 -25.14 -18.51 2.32
N LYS A 74 -24.71 -18.95 3.51
CA LYS A 74 -25.39 -19.98 4.29
C LYS A 74 -26.51 -19.43 5.16
N CYS A 75 -26.22 -18.37 5.92
CA CYS A 75 -27.09 -17.79 6.93
C CYS A 75 -27.82 -16.53 6.44
N GLY A 76 -27.46 -16.02 5.26
CA GLY A 76 -28.09 -14.86 4.65
C GLY A 76 -29.18 -15.22 3.63
N PRO A 77 -29.61 -14.22 2.84
CA PRO A 77 -30.81 -14.31 1.99
C PRO A 77 -30.67 -15.25 0.78
N LEU A 78 -29.46 -15.71 0.47
CA LEU A 78 -29.20 -16.61 -0.65
C LEU A 78 -29.37 -18.10 -0.29
N SER A 79 -29.35 -18.42 1.01
CA SER A 79 -29.61 -19.75 1.59
C SER A 79 -29.00 -20.93 0.80
N PHE A 80 -27.72 -20.84 0.46
CA PHE A 80 -26.99 -21.91 -0.19
C PHE A 80 -26.94 -23.16 0.69
N SER A 81 -26.95 -24.34 0.07
CA SER A 81 -26.58 -25.57 0.78
C SER A 81 -25.11 -25.51 1.20
N THR A 82 -24.76 -26.30 2.22
CA THR A 82 -23.36 -26.36 2.71
C THR A 82 -22.39 -26.79 1.59
N HIS A 83 -22.79 -27.70 0.72
CA HIS A 83 -21.97 -28.15 -0.43
C HIS A 83 -21.72 -27.01 -1.42
N GLU A 84 -22.74 -26.22 -1.75
CA GLU A 84 -22.62 -25.09 -2.67
C GLU A 84 -21.78 -23.95 -2.06
N GLY A 85 -21.90 -23.73 -0.75
CA GLY A 85 -21.03 -22.81 -0.02
C GLY A 85 -19.55 -23.21 -0.09
N TYR A 86 -19.23 -24.50 0.02
CA TYR A 86 -17.87 -24.99 -0.16
C TYR A 86 -17.39 -24.85 -1.60
N ALA A 87 -18.23 -25.17 -2.58
CA ALA A 87 -17.90 -25.00 -4.00
C ALA A 87 -17.59 -23.53 -4.32
N LEU A 88 -18.38 -22.59 -3.79
CA LEU A 88 -18.14 -21.16 -3.91
C LEU A 88 -16.80 -20.75 -3.28
N ASN A 89 -16.53 -21.19 -2.06
CA ASN A 89 -15.29 -20.86 -1.37
C ASN A 89 -14.06 -21.41 -2.11
N ALA A 90 -14.14 -22.64 -2.62
CA ALA A 90 -13.11 -23.23 -3.45
C ALA A 90 -12.91 -22.43 -4.74
N ALA A 91 -13.99 -22.08 -5.45
CA ALA A 91 -13.92 -21.30 -6.68
C ALA A 91 -13.27 -19.92 -6.46
N TYR A 92 -13.62 -19.24 -5.36
CA TYR A 92 -12.99 -17.98 -4.95
C TYR A 92 -11.47 -18.14 -4.73
N TRP A 93 -11.02 -19.11 -3.93
CA TRP A 93 -9.59 -19.26 -3.65
C TRP A 93 -8.79 -19.77 -4.86
N VAL A 94 -9.36 -20.63 -5.69
CA VAL A 94 -8.74 -21.09 -6.94
C VAL A 94 -8.59 -19.92 -7.91
N SER A 95 -9.64 -19.12 -8.11
CA SER A 95 -9.57 -17.94 -8.98
C SER A 95 -8.57 -16.91 -8.43
N PHE A 96 -8.56 -16.72 -7.11
CA PHE A 96 -7.60 -15.87 -6.41
C PHE A 96 -6.16 -16.32 -6.67
N CYS A 97 -5.85 -17.61 -6.62
CA CYS A 97 -4.50 -18.10 -6.94
C CYS A 97 -4.17 -17.92 -8.43
N LEU A 98 -5.08 -18.34 -9.32
CA LEU A 98 -4.87 -18.31 -10.76
C LEU A 98 -4.66 -16.89 -11.29
N ALA A 99 -5.38 -15.91 -10.77
CA ALA A 99 -5.24 -14.53 -11.19
C ALA A 99 -3.83 -13.97 -10.98
N ARG A 100 -3.10 -14.41 -9.95
CA ARG A 100 -1.71 -13.95 -9.74
C ARG A 100 -0.79 -14.42 -10.86
N LEU A 101 -0.99 -15.64 -11.35
CA LEU A 101 -0.22 -16.18 -12.48
C LEU A 101 -0.53 -15.42 -13.76
N ILE A 102 -1.83 -15.19 -14.04
CA ILE A 102 -2.28 -14.45 -15.22
C ILE A 102 -1.73 -13.03 -15.19
N VAL A 103 -1.90 -12.31 -14.08
CA VAL A 103 -1.47 -10.91 -13.97
C VAL A 103 0.05 -10.80 -13.98
N PHE A 104 0.79 -11.75 -13.39
CA PHE A 104 2.24 -11.80 -13.53
C PHE A 104 2.65 -11.75 -15.00
N VAL A 105 2.09 -12.63 -15.85
CA VAL A 105 2.38 -12.64 -17.30
C VAL A 105 1.98 -11.32 -17.97
N ILE A 106 0.82 -10.75 -17.63
CA ILE A 106 0.36 -9.47 -18.18
C ILE A 106 1.34 -8.34 -17.82
N THR A 107 1.85 -8.31 -16.58
CA THR A 107 2.77 -7.25 -16.13
C THR A 107 4.15 -7.30 -16.79
N LEU A 108 4.49 -8.38 -17.50
CA LEU A 108 5.69 -8.43 -18.36
C LEU A 108 5.57 -7.51 -19.58
N ARG A 109 4.34 -7.16 -20.00
CA ARG A 109 4.08 -6.32 -21.18
C ARG A 109 3.35 -5.02 -20.85
N VAL A 110 2.63 -4.97 -19.74
CA VAL A 110 1.80 -3.83 -19.34
C VAL A 110 2.31 -3.22 -18.03
N SER A 111 2.33 -1.89 -17.95
CA SER A 111 2.79 -1.20 -16.73
C SER A 111 1.95 -1.55 -15.50
N CYS A 112 2.60 -1.75 -14.35
CA CYS A 112 1.93 -2.06 -13.08
C CYS A 112 0.87 -1.01 -12.70
N LYS A 113 1.05 0.26 -13.09
CA LYS A 113 0.10 1.34 -12.82
C LYS A 113 -1.25 1.13 -13.51
N LEU A 114 -1.22 0.75 -14.79
CA LEU A 114 -2.43 0.47 -15.57
C LEU A 114 -3.13 -0.79 -15.10
N VAL A 115 -2.35 -1.85 -14.85
CA VAL A 115 -2.86 -3.11 -14.30
C VAL A 115 -3.54 -2.86 -12.95
N MET A 116 -2.89 -2.14 -12.03
CA MET A 116 -3.46 -1.81 -10.73
C MET A 116 -4.78 -1.03 -10.85
N ALA A 117 -4.86 -0.03 -11.73
CA ALA A 117 -6.11 0.71 -11.95
C ALA A 117 -7.25 -0.19 -12.44
N GLY A 118 -6.97 -1.08 -13.40
CA GLY A 118 -7.95 -2.06 -13.88
C GLY A 118 -8.40 -3.04 -12.80
N LEU A 119 -7.47 -3.53 -11.97
CA LEU A 119 -7.78 -4.41 -10.84
C LEU A 119 -8.61 -3.71 -9.75
N LEU A 120 -8.32 -2.44 -9.45
CA LEU A 120 -9.12 -1.64 -8.52
C LEU A 120 -10.55 -1.48 -9.04
N LEU A 121 -10.70 -1.09 -10.32
CA LEU A 121 -12.00 -0.96 -10.95
C LEU A 121 -12.78 -2.27 -10.95
N GLY A 122 -12.14 -3.39 -11.32
CA GLY A 122 -12.78 -4.71 -11.33
C GLY A 122 -13.18 -5.17 -9.92
N THR A 123 -12.36 -4.90 -8.90
CA THR A 123 -12.68 -5.19 -7.50
C THR A 123 -13.91 -4.39 -7.05
N THR A 124 -13.92 -3.07 -7.29
CA THR A 124 -15.06 -2.21 -6.92
C THR A 124 -16.32 -2.55 -7.70
N ALA A 125 -16.22 -2.83 -9.01
CA ALA A 125 -17.34 -3.19 -9.85
C ALA A 125 -17.97 -4.52 -9.46
N THR A 126 -17.16 -5.54 -9.16
CA THR A 126 -17.67 -6.83 -8.67
C THR A 126 -18.32 -6.71 -7.30
N SER A 127 -17.75 -5.90 -6.39
CA SER A 127 -18.39 -5.60 -5.10
C SER A 127 -19.71 -4.83 -5.25
N LEU A 128 -19.77 -3.84 -6.15
CA LEU A 128 -21.00 -3.11 -6.46
C LEU A 128 -22.06 -4.06 -7.03
N GLY A 129 -21.65 -4.95 -7.94
CA GLY A 129 -22.53 -5.97 -8.52
C GLY A 129 -23.18 -6.84 -7.44
N MET A 130 -22.48 -7.18 -6.36
CA MET A 130 -23.04 -7.95 -5.25
C MET A 130 -24.14 -7.20 -4.49
N CYS A 131 -24.04 -5.87 -4.38
CA CYS A 131 -25.07 -5.04 -3.78
C CYS A 131 -26.33 -4.93 -4.66
N LEU A 132 -26.18 -5.09 -5.98
CA LEU A 132 -27.25 -4.90 -6.97
C LEU A 132 -27.96 -6.20 -7.37
N ILE A 133 -27.65 -7.32 -6.73
CA ILE A 133 -28.28 -8.61 -7.06
C ILE A 133 -29.79 -8.50 -6.80
N PRO A 134 -30.64 -8.73 -7.83
CA PRO A 134 -32.10 -8.71 -7.68
C PRO A 134 -32.56 -9.75 -6.66
N LYS A 135 -33.64 -9.46 -5.94
CA LYS A 135 -34.21 -10.39 -4.95
C LYS A 135 -35.29 -11.31 -5.53
N ASP A 136 -35.66 -11.08 -6.79
CA ASP A 136 -36.90 -11.59 -7.36
C ASP A 136 -36.77 -13.02 -7.91
N SER A 137 -35.54 -13.46 -8.21
CA SER A 137 -35.27 -14.80 -8.74
C SER A 137 -34.12 -15.47 -8.01
N GLU A 138 -34.46 -16.35 -7.06
CA GLU A 138 -33.50 -17.03 -6.19
C GLU A 138 -32.36 -17.70 -6.98
N ARG A 139 -32.68 -18.45 -8.05
CA ARG A 139 -31.66 -19.14 -8.86
C ARG A 139 -30.70 -18.17 -9.56
N ALA A 140 -31.23 -17.07 -10.12
CA ALA A 140 -30.40 -16.07 -10.80
C ALA A 140 -29.50 -15.33 -9.80
N SER A 141 -30.02 -14.99 -8.62
CA SER A 141 -29.26 -14.32 -7.56
C SER A 141 -28.10 -15.16 -7.06
N ARG A 142 -28.31 -16.47 -6.91
CA ARG A 142 -27.27 -17.42 -6.48
C ARG A 142 -26.16 -17.56 -7.52
N ILE A 143 -26.50 -17.67 -8.81
CA ILE A 143 -25.51 -17.71 -9.89
C ILE A 143 -24.76 -16.38 -9.99
N ALA A 144 -25.46 -15.25 -9.92
CA ALA A 144 -24.86 -13.92 -9.96
C ALA A 144 -23.83 -13.75 -8.83
N PHE A 145 -24.20 -14.11 -7.60
CA PHE A 145 -23.28 -14.02 -6.46
C PHE A 145 -22.05 -14.93 -6.64
N PHE A 146 -22.23 -16.13 -7.21
CA PHE A 146 -21.11 -17.04 -7.50
C PHE A 146 -20.12 -16.45 -8.49
N VAL A 147 -20.63 -15.93 -9.62
CA VAL A 147 -19.81 -15.31 -10.67
C VAL A 147 -19.11 -14.07 -10.13
N LEU A 148 -19.83 -13.21 -9.40
CA LEU A 148 -19.27 -11.99 -8.81
C LEU A 148 -18.21 -12.29 -7.76
N SER A 149 -18.39 -13.33 -6.93
CA SER A 149 -17.40 -13.75 -5.93
C SER A 149 -16.12 -14.28 -6.58
N THR A 150 -16.29 -15.09 -7.64
CA THR A 150 -15.16 -15.60 -8.43
C THR A 150 -14.40 -14.46 -9.11
N GLY A 151 -15.14 -13.51 -9.71
CA GLY A 151 -14.59 -12.30 -10.33
C GLY A 151 -13.89 -11.39 -9.32
N PHE A 152 -14.47 -11.21 -8.13
CA PHE A 152 -13.86 -10.47 -7.04
C PHE A 152 -12.51 -11.10 -6.67
N GLY A 153 -12.43 -12.43 -6.52
CA GLY A 153 -11.15 -13.12 -6.31
C GLY A 153 -10.12 -12.86 -7.42
N LEU A 154 -10.57 -12.88 -8.69
CA LEU A 154 -9.70 -12.62 -9.85
C LEU A 154 -9.08 -11.22 -9.83
N PHE A 155 -9.88 -10.19 -9.60
CA PHE A 155 -9.37 -8.80 -9.59
C PHE A 155 -8.65 -8.45 -8.28
N LYS A 156 -9.09 -8.99 -7.15
CA LYS A 156 -8.58 -8.63 -5.83
C LYS A 156 -7.19 -9.21 -5.57
N SER A 157 -6.96 -10.45 -5.95
CA SER A 157 -5.75 -11.21 -5.59
C SER A 157 -4.42 -10.57 -6.04
N PRO A 158 -4.30 -10.07 -7.28
CA PRO A 158 -3.03 -9.55 -7.79
C PRO A 158 -2.76 -8.11 -7.34
N LEU A 159 -3.72 -7.45 -6.67
CA LEU A 159 -3.54 -6.07 -6.20
C LEU A 159 -2.37 -5.92 -5.23
N PHE A 160 -2.14 -6.91 -4.35
CA PHE A 160 -1.04 -6.86 -3.38
C PHE A 160 0.33 -6.78 -4.07
N PRO A 161 0.74 -7.75 -4.91
CA PRO A 161 2.03 -7.68 -5.59
C PRO A 161 2.09 -6.52 -6.61
N THR A 162 0.99 -6.21 -7.30
CA THR A 162 0.97 -5.09 -8.27
C THR A 162 1.17 -3.75 -7.58
N GLY A 163 0.57 -3.55 -6.39
CA GLY A 163 0.75 -2.35 -5.58
C GLY A 163 2.20 -2.14 -5.16
N LEU A 164 2.90 -3.20 -4.75
CA LEU A 164 4.35 -3.14 -4.47
C LEU A 164 5.13 -2.78 -5.73
N GLY A 165 4.78 -3.35 -6.87
CA GLY A 165 5.35 -3.00 -8.16
C GLY A 165 5.19 -1.52 -8.50
N VAL A 166 4.01 -0.93 -8.27
CA VAL A 166 3.75 0.50 -8.47
C VAL A 166 4.63 1.36 -7.55
N ILE A 167 4.71 1.03 -6.27
CA ILE A 167 5.55 1.76 -5.30
C ILE A 167 7.02 1.72 -5.74
N ASN A 168 7.50 0.55 -6.17
CA ASN A 168 8.89 0.35 -6.58
C ASN A 168 9.31 1.23 -7.77
N THR A 169 8.35 1.67 -8.60
CA THR A 169 8.66 2.59 -9.72
C THR A 169 9.04 4.00 -9.27
N ALA A 170 8.61 4.44 -8.08
CA ALA A 170 8.86 5.79 -7.57
C ALA A 170 9.94 5.83 -6.48
N VAL A 171 9.92 4.83 -5.59
CA VAL A 171 10.85 4.67 -4.48
C VAL A 171 11.26 3.20 -4.34
N PRO A 172 12.54 2.90 -4.08
CA PRO A 172 12.98 1.51 -3.90
C PRO A 172 12.26 0.89 -2.70
N VAL A 173 11.71 -0.32 -2.88
CA VAL A 173 11.06 -1.06 -1.78
C VAL A 173 12.13 -1.53 -0.80
N THR A 174 12.18 -0.87 0.36
CA THR A 174 13.12 -1.17 1.44
C THR A 174 12.43 -1.95 2.57
N GLY A 175 13.21 -2.43 3.55
CA GLY A 175 12.68 -3.09 4.74
C GLY A 175 11.68 -2.22 5.52
N ILE A 176 11.86 -0.90 5.55
CA ILE A 176 10.92 0.02 6.22
C ILE A 176 9.59 0.13 5.47
N ILE A 177 9.61 0.24 4.14
CA ILE A 177 8.37 0.23 3.33
C ILE A 177 7.63 -1.08 3.56
N THR A 178 8.35 -2.20 3.53
CA THR A 178 7.78 -3.53 3.77
C THR A 178 7.20 -3.65 5.18
N ALA A 179 7.85 -3.07 6.19
CA ALA A 179 7.31 -3.03 7.55
C ALA A 179 5.98 -2.27 7.64
N PHE A 180 5.86 -1.11 6.99
CA PHE A 180 4.59 -0.36 6.95
C PHE A 180 3.51 -1.05 6.11
N VAL A 181 3.88 -1.71 5.02
CA VAL A 181 2.98 -2.57 4.23
C VAL A 181 2.40 -3.67 5.12
N ASN A 182 3.25 -4.40 5.84
CA ASN A 182 2.84 -5.50 6.70
C ASN A 182 2.04 -5.01 7.91
N LEU A 183 2.44 -3.91 8.54
CA LEU A 183 1.74 -3.32 9.67
C LEU A 183 0.34 -2.86 9.26
N GLY A 184 0.22 -2.13 8.13
CA GLY A 184 -1.07 -1.72 7.59
C GLY A 184 -1.94 -2.93 7.26
N SER A 185 -1.37 -3.93 6.60
CA SER A 185 -2.06 -5.18 6.25
C SER A 185 -2.62 -5.92 7.47
N ALA A 186 -1.80 -6.10 8.51
CA ALA A 186 -2.20 -6.78 9.73
C ALA A 186 -3.28 -5.99 10.50
N LEU A 187 -3.11 -4.67 10.61
CA LEU A 187 -4.08 -3.81 11.27
C LEU A 187 -5.40 -3.79 10.50
N GLY A 188 -5.37 -3.71 9.17
CA GLY A 188 -6.56 -3.73 8.33
C GLY A 188 -7.30 -5.05 8.41
N ALA A 189 -6.57 -6.17 8.42
CA ALA A 189 -7.14 -7.49 8.64
C ALA A 189 -7.91 -7.53 9.97
N ALA A 190 -7.30 -7.13 11.08
CA ALA A 190 -7.93 -7.17 12.39
C ALA A 190 -9.09 -6.17 12.51
N LEU A 191 -8.86 -4.90 12.17
CA LEU A 191 -9.80 -3.80 12.39
C LEU A 191 -11.05 -3.93 11.51
N LEU A 192 -10.89 -4.20 10.21
CA LEU A 192 -12.05 -4.29 9.32
C LEU A 192 -12.84 -5.59 9.54
N GLN A 193 -12.17 -6.70 9.91
CA GLN A 193 -12.90 -7.92 10.30
C GLN A 193 -13.68 -7.73 11.59
N PHE A 194 -13.09 -7.07 12.59
CA PHE A 194 -13.79 -6.73 13.83
C PHE A 194 -15.02 -5.86 13.56
N LEU A 195 -14.84 -4.79 12.78
CA LEU A 195 -15.94 -3.90 12.42
C LEU A 195 -17.02 -4.64 11.61
N ALA A 196 -16.62 -5.51 10.69
CA ALA A 196 -17.58 -6.30 9.91
C ALA A 196 -18.36 -7.29 10.77
N GLY A 197 -17.70 -7.97 11.71
CA GLY A 197 -18.36 -8.86 12.67
C GLY A 197 -19.37 -8.10 13.51
N ALA A 198 -18.97 -6.98 14.11
CA ALA A 198 -19.85 -6.15 14.92
C ALA A 198 -21.07 -5.62 14.14
N LEU A 199 -20.90 -5.26 12.86
CA LEU A 199 -22.01 -4.81 12.02
C LEU A 199 -22.96 -5.96 11.65
N ILE A 200 -22.43 -7.15 11.36
CA ILE A 200 -23.23 -8.35 11.08
C ILE A 200 -24.01 -8.79 12.32
N GLU A 201 -23.42 -8.71 13.52
CA GLU A 201 -24.13 -9.02 14.77
C GLU A 201 -25.31 -8.08 15.02
N ASN A 202 -25.13 -6.78 14.75
CA ASN A 202 -26.16 -5.76 15.03
C ASN A 202 -27.24 -5.66 13.95
N HIS A 203 -26.90 -5.86 12.67
CA HIS A 203 -27.79 -5.60 11.53
C HIS A 203 -28.06 -6.84 10.66
N GLY A 204 -27.48 -7.98 11.02
CA GLY A 204 -27.59 -9.24 10.28
C GLY A 204 -26.72 -9.32 9.03
N GLN A 205 -26.86 -10.45 8.33
CA GLN A 205 -26.04 -10.79 7.16
C GLN A 205 -26.28 -9.87 5.95
N VAL A 206 -27.39 -9.13 5.91
CA VAL A 206 -27.74 -8.24 4.78
C VAL A 206 -26.71 -7.13 4.58
N VAL A 207 -25.97 -6.76 5.62
CA VAL A 207 -24.96 -5.69 5.58
C VAL A 207 -23.67 -6.13 4.89
N PHE A 208 -23.41 -7.43 4.75
CA PHE A 208 -22.16 -7.97 4.21
C PHE A 208 -21.76 -7.40 2.83
N PRO A 209 -22.61 -7.44 1.78
CA PRO A 209 -22.24 -6.91 0.46
C PRO A 209 -21.91 -5.41 0.51
N PHE A 210 -22.64 -4.63 1.31
CA PHE A 210 -22.40 -3.19 1.48
C PHE A 210 -21.07 -2.90 2.17
N MET A 211 -20.65 -3.73 3.13
CA MET A 211 -19.32 -3.59 3.75
C MET A 211 -18.20 -3.91 2.79
N VAL A 212 -18.35 -4.97 1.99
CA VAL A 212 -17.38 -5.35 0.95
C VAL A 212 -17.26 -4.20 -0.06
N PHE A 213 -18.38 -3.64 -0.50
CA PHE A 213 -18.38 -2.49 -1.41
C PHE A 213 -17.79 -1.22 -0.77
N GLY A 214 -18.18 -0.87 0.45
CA GLY A 214 -17.67 0.31 1.15
C GLY A 214 -16.16 0.24 1.36
N THR A 215 -15.63 -0.92 1.76
CA THR A 215 -14.18 -1.14 1.89
C THR A 215 -13.48 -1.22 0.54
N ALA A 216 -14.14 -1.67 -0.53
CA ALA A 216 -13.62 -1.61 -1.89
C ALA A 216 -13.54 -0.18 -2.45
N CYS A 217 -14.50 0.69 -2.11
CA CYS A 217 -14.44 2.12 -2.43
C CYS A 217 -13.29 2.82 -1.70
N LEU A 218 -13.09 2.52 -0.42
CA LEU A 218 -11.93 2.99 0.34
C LEU A 218 -10.62 2.54 -0.33
N LEU A 219 -10.53 1.26 -0.69
CA LEU A 219 -9.38 0.71 -1.41
C LEU A 219 -9.16 1.39 -2.77
N MET A 220 -10.22 1.67 -3.53
CA MET A 220 -10.12 2.38 -4.80
C MET A 220 -9.57 3.78 -4.60
N PHE A 221 -10.09 4.53 -3.63
CA PHE A 221 -9.61 5.87 -3.30
C PHE A 221 -8.12 5.85 -2.89
N CYS A 222 -7.74 4.99 -1.95
CA CYS A 222 -6.36 4.87 -1.49
C CYS A 222 -5.42 4.37 -2.60
N GLY A 223 -5.86 3.40 -3.41
CA GLY A 223 -5.10 2.87 -4.54
C GLY A 223 -4.91 3.89 -5.66
N LEU A 224 -5.90 4.72 -5.97
CA LEU A 224 -5.72 5.83 -6.91
C LEU A 224 -4.79 6.90 -6.34
N SER A 225 -4.87 7.17 -5.03
CA SER A 225 -3.96 8.10 -4.36
C SER A 225 -2.50 7.65 -4.45
N ILE A 226 -2.20 6.34 -4.36
CA ILE A 226 -0.83 5.84 -4.49
C ILE A 226 -0.32 5.92 -5.92
N ILE A 227 -1.17 5.66 -6.91
CA ILE A 227 -0.83 5.83 -8.33
C ILE A 227 -0.56 7.31 -8.62
N TRP A 228 -1.39 8.21 -8.10
CA TRP A 228 -1.20 9.65 -8.26
C TRP A 228 0.10 10.13 -7.59
N MET A 229 0.35 9.68 -6.35
CA MET A 229 1.53 10.05 -5.58
C MET A 229 2.82 9.57 -6.25
N THR A 230 2.85 8.34 -6.75
CA THR A 230 4.01 7.80 -7.49
C THR A 230 4.28 8.59 -8.77
N ARG A 231 3.24 8.98 -9.53
CA ARG A 231 3.38 9.86 -10.70
C ARG A 231 3.93 11.23 -10.31
N TRP A 232 3.45 11.82 -9.23
CA TRP A 232 3.93 13.12 -8.75
C TRP A 232 5.42 13.07 -8.39
N ILE A 233 5.87 12.03 -7.68
CA ILE A 233 7.29 11.84 -7.33
C ILE A 233 8.16 11.69 -8.57
N ILE A 234 7.73 10.88 -9.55
CA ILE A 234 8.47 10.65 -10.80
C ILE A 234 8.58 11.96 -11.59
N ASN A 235 7.49 12.70 -11.76
CA ASN A 235 7.50 13.98 -12.48
C ASN A 235 8.40 15.01 -11.78
N LYS A 236 8.38 15.07 -10.45
CA LYS A 236 9.26 15.98 -9.69
C LYS A 236 10.74 15.66 -9.91
N LYS A 237 11.12 14.38 -9.94
CA LYS A 237 12.49 13.95 -10.25
C LYS A 237 12.90 14.31 -11.68
N SER A 238 12.02 14.09 -12.65
CA SER A 238 12.25 14.43 -14.06
C SER A 238 12.46 15.93 -14.27
N ASN A 239 11.64 16.77 -13.63
CA ASN A 239 11.74 18.22 -13.74
C ASN A 239 13.02 18.75 -13.09
N ALA A 240 13.42 18.20 -11.94
CA ALA A 240 14.67 18.57 -11.28
C ALA A 240 15.89 18.22 -12.14
N ALA A 241 15.91 17.04 -12.76
CA ALA A 241 16.99 16.61 -13.65
C ALA A 241 17.09 17.51 -14.91
N SER A 242 15.94 17.86 -15.50
CA SER A 242 15.89 18.74 -16.68
C SER A 242 16.41 20.14 -16.35
N SER A 243 16.04 20.68 -15.18
CA SER A 243 16.52 21.99 -14.71
C SER A 243 18.02 21.99 -14.38
N SER A 244 18.57 20.91 -13.82
CA SER A 244 20.02 20.82 -13.60
C SER A 244 20.80 20.73 -14.91
N LEU A 245 20.25 20.03 -15.91
CA LEU A 245 20.88 19.89 -17.22
C LEU A 245 20.88 21.23 -17.97
N SER A 246 19.78 21.99 -17.94
CA SER A 246 19.74 23.32 -18.56
C SER A 246 20.75 24.27 -17.93
N LEU A 247 20.88 24.27 -16.59
CA LEU A 247 21.86 25.09 -15.89
C LEU A 247 23.30 24.71 -16.23
N GLN A 248 23.60 23.41 -16.41
CA GLN A 248 24.92 22.95 -16.85
C GLN A 248 25.23 23.38 -18.28
N LEU A 249 24.23 23.34 -19.16
CA LEU A 249 24.38 23.77 -20.55
C LEU A 249 24.62 25.28 -20.64
N ASP A 250 23.84 26.07 -19.90
CA ASP A 250 23.99 27.53 -19.85
C ASP A 250 25.37 27.93 -19.30
N ALA A 251 25.85 27.25 -18.25
CA ALA A 251 27.18 27.47 -17.70
C ALA A 251 28.31 27.14 -18.70
N CYS A 252 28.15 26.08 -19.49
CA CYS A 252 29.11 25.69 -20.52
C CYS A 252 29.19 26.73 -21.65
N LEU A 253 28.04 27.19 -22.14
CA LEU A 253 27.97 28.20 -23.21
C LEU A 253 28.57 29.54 -22.79
N MET A 254 28.38 29.95 -21.53
CA MET A 254 28.97 31.17 -21.00
C MET A 254 30.51 31.10 -20.94
N ASN A 255 31.06 29.96 -20.49
CA ASN A 255 32.51 29.74 -20.41
C ASN A 255 33.18 29.75 -21.78
N GLU A 256 32.54 29.14 -22.79
CA GLU A 256 33.03 29.13 -24.17
C GLU A 256 33.04 30.54 -24.79
N SER A 257 32.05 31.36 -24.46
CA SER A 257 31.98 32.76 -24.90
C SER A 257 33.10 33.63 -24.30
N GLU A 258 33.47 33.41 -23.04
CA GLU A 258 34.57 34.12 -22.38
C GLU A 258 35.93 33.70 -22.93
N THR A 259 36.15 32.40 -23.15
CA THR A 259 37.39 31.92 -23.77
C THR A 259 37.57 32.47 -25.18
N SER A 260 36.49 32.54 -25.98
CA SER A 260 36.54 33.14 -27.31
C SER A 260 36.92 34.63 -27.27
N LYS A 261 36.38 35.40 -26.31
CA LYS A 261 36.73 36.82 -26.12
C LYS A 261 38.19 37.01 -25.71
N GLU A 262 38.70 36.20 -24.79
CA GLU A 262 40.10 36.23 -24.35
C GLU A 262 41.07 35.91 -25.49
N VAL A 263 40.77 34.90 -26.32
CA VAL A 263 41.59 34.54 -27.48
C VAL A 263 41.66 35.69 -28.49
N ILE A 264 40.53 36.35 -28.77
CA ILE A 264 40.50 37.51 -29.68
C ILE A 264 41.34 38.67 -29.11
N LYS A 265 41.21 38.94 -27.81
CA LYS A 265 41.94 40.02 -27.13
C LYS A 265 43.45 39.78 -27.10
N SER A 266 43.90 38.53 -27.03
CA SER A 266 45.34 38.16 -27.05
C SER A 266 46.02 38.27 -28.43
N ARG A 267 45.23 38.42 -29.51
CA ARG A 267 45.72 38.52 -30.89
C ARG A 267 45.75 39.96 -31.44
N LEU A 268 45.21 40.92 -30.68
CA LEU A 268 45.24 42.35 -30.96
C LEU A 268 46.33 43.02 -30.14
#